data_AF-A0A6P8E040-F1
#
_entry.id   AF-A0A6P8E040-F1
#
_cell.length_a   1.000
_cell.length_b   1.000
_cell.length_c   1.000
_cell.angle_alpha   90.00
_cell.angle_beta   90.00
_cell.angle_gamma   90.00
#
_symmetry.space_group_name_H-M   'P 1'
#
loop_
_entity.id
_entity.type
_entity.pdbx_description
1 polymer ?
#
loop_
_entity_poly.entity_id
_entity_poly.type
_entity_poly.pdbx_seq_one_letter_code
_entity_poly.pdbx_strand_id
1 'polypeptide(L)'
;MEKLSDELGLARSKKEGLRRALDLVQAQANTVMLFGLQWQDLEEHFDSISKAIGERLEQLGARERSVEERFADVVSKEREVEKKAEEFEREVLMREERLALLEKRLEDCSRECKEKEDRLASATDYLAECLQETEVKEKELISVRDSIEDSQRELGMKKQDLQDSLKTCCAELDSKKMELDKIQKSVAECRVDLDLKWRQLGSIKTLIDECNEELTSKRKDMDAIKKSVVVCSAEVDSKKSERALLEKSVRDLKVEDRRRIQKCSRLCPDEIGLKKELESAKALLVQREAELKSREEQLEASHKELALARAERDECLSEIQSARASFEERSRILEVKERQLQGQLMGLKTQQERLHSLQKSLEEKRAEVELREGVNVVLVQQKLLDTIQMSLDPAKLFLLALQEVDSLCARKKVRRVSKRSCLLLLRYLGEASLEIKPKVKEAAMALASQWKAQLSASSPHFVFGVLAFLRLIVVYELTPAFCLNELEDLVNSIAHHGETNELRKLLGLSGPLPPNDQLLGRVPQIRYFEGSLMKVYSLDNELS
;
A
#
# COMPACT_ATOMS: atom_id res chain seq x y z
N MET A 1 -83.89 -156.15 74.03
CA MET A 1 -82.69 -156.14 73.18
C MET A 1 -82.77 -154.99 72.17
N GLU A 2 -83.70 -155.03 71.21
CA GLU A 2 -83.85 -154.01 70.13
C GLU A 2 -83.70 -152.56 70.60
N LYS A 3 -84.53 -152.09 71.56
CA LYS A 3 -84.48 -150.69 72.06
C LYS A 3 -83.07 -150.19 72.43
N LEU A 4 -82.22 -151.02 73.03
CA LEU A 4 -80.84 -150.64 73.37
C LEU A 4 -79.92 -150.57 72.14
N SER A 5 -80.20 -151.37 71.11
CA SER A 5 -79.54 -151.28 69.81
C SER A 5 -79.98 -150.01 69.06
N ASP A 6 -81.26 -149.65 69.13
CA ASP A 6 -81.81 -148.45 68.50
C ASP A 6 -81.28 -147.17 69.15
N GLU A 7 -81.25 -147.12 70.49
CA GLU A 7 -80.66 -146.03 71.27
C GLU A 7 -79.16 -145.87 71.00
N LEU A 8 -78.42 -146.99 70.89
CA LEU A 8 -76.98 -146.97 70.60
C LEU A 8 -76.69 -146.61 69.13
N GLY A 9 -77.55 -147.01 68.19
CA GLY A 9 -77.52 -146.56 66.79
C GLY A 9 -77.81 -145.06 66.67
N LEU A 10 -78.82 -144.56 67.38
CA LEU A 10 -79.13 -143.13 67.48
C LEU A 10 -77.97 -142.35 68.12
N ALA A 11 -77.30 -142.91 69.13
CA ALA A 11 -76.11 -142.31 69.74
C ALA A 11 -74.91 -142.23 68.79
N ARG A 12 -74.67 -143.28 67.97
CA ARG A 12 -73.65 -143.23 66.90
C ARG A 12 -74.00 -142.18 65.84
N SER A 13 -75.22 -142.19 65.33
CA SER A 13 -75.70 -141.22 64.34
C SER A 13 -75.59 -139.77 64.85
N LYS A 14 -75.92 -139.51 66.12
CA LYS A 14 -75.68 -138.22 66.79
C LYS A 14 -74.19 -137.89 66.92
N LYS A 15 -73.34 -138.84 67.29
CA LYS A 15 -71.88 -138.64 67.36
C LYS A 15 -71.27 -138.32 65.99
N GLU A 16 -71.74 -138.97 64.93
CA GLU A 16 -71.31 -138.75 63.54
C GLU A 16 -71.92 -137.46 62.94
N GLY A 17 -73.10 -137.05 63.40
CA GLY A 17 -73.66 -135.71 63.15
C GLY A 17 -72.82 -134.61 63.79
N LEU A 18 -72.50 -134.75 65.09
CA LEU A 18 -71.64 -133.82 65.83
C LEU A 18 -70.22 -133.77 65.26
N ARG A 19 -69.66 -134.90 64.83
CA ARG A 19 -68.34 -134.93 64.17
C ARG A 19 -68.37 -134.17 62.85
N ARG A 20 -69.35 -134.44 61.98
CA ARG A 20 -69.52 -133.67 60.72
C ARG A 20 -69.76 -132.18 60.97
N ALA A 21 -70.46 -131.80 62.04
CA ALA A 21 -70.64 -130.40 62.43
C ALA A 21 -69.32 -129.77 62.89
N LEU A 22 -68.51 -130.48 63.69
CA LEU A 22 -67.17 -130.02 64.10
C LEU A 22 -66.22 -129.92 62.90
N ASP A 23 -66.19 -130.91 62.03
CA ASP A 23 -65.37 -130.93 60.81
C ASP A 23 -65.77 -129.77 59.86
N LEU A 24 -67.08 -129.46 59.75
CA LEU A 24 -67.60 -128.32 59.00
C LEU A 24 -67.21 -126.97 59.63
N VAL A 25 -67.33 -126.82 60.95
CA VAL A 25 -66.90 -125.62 61.68
C VAL A 25 -65.40 -125.41 61.55
N GLN A 26 -64.59 -126.48 61.63
CA GLN A 26 -63.14 -126.42 61.42
C GLN A 26 -62.80 -126.02 59.98
N ALA A 27 -63.50 -126.55 58.99
CA ALA A 27 -63.33 -126.14 57.59
C ALA A 27 -63.67 -124.65 57.37
N GLN A 28 -64.80 -124.19 57.93
CA GLN A 28 -65.20 -122.77 57.87
C GLN A 28 -64.21 -121.86 58.60
N ALA A 29 -63.72 -122.27 59.78
CA ALA A 29 -62.69 -121.53 60.52
C ALA A 29 -61.39 -121.41 59.70
N ASN A 30 -60.97 -122.48 59.01
CA ASN A 30 -59.83 -122.43 58.10
C ASN A 30 -60.06 -121.46 56.91
N THR A 31 -61.28 -121.39 56.37
CA THR A 31 -61.63 -120.40 55.32
C THR A 31 -61.61 -118.97 55.84
N VAL A 32 -62.11 -118.72 57.05
CA VAL A 32 -62.09 -117.39 57.68
C VAL A 32 -60.66 -116.95 58.01
N MET A 33 -59.81 -117.86 58.49
CA MET A 33 -58.37 -117.59 58.71
C MET A 33 -57.65 -117.26 57.39
N LEU A 34 -57.93 -118.00 56.32
CA LEU A 34 -57.36 -117.73 54.99
C LEU A 34 -57.80 -116.36 54.45
N PHE A 35 -59.08 -116.02 54.60
CA PHE A 35 -59.60 -114.69 54.22
C PHE A 35 -58.97 -113.57 55.07
N GLY A 36 -58.75 -113.80 56.37
CA GLY A 36 -58.07 -112.83 57.25
C GLY A 36 -56.64 -112.53 56.80
N LEU A 37 -55.88 -113.54 56.39
CA LEU A 37 -54.55 -113.36 55.79
C LEU A 37 -54.63 -112.60 54.47
N GLN A 38 -55.54 -112.99 53.57
CA GLN A 38 -55.74 -112.30 52.29
C GLN A 38 -56.19 -110.84 52.45
N TRP A 39 -56.91 -110.51 53.53
CA TRP A 39 -57.26 -109.14 53.87
C TRP A 39 -56.03 -108.36 54.38
N GLN A 40 -55.21 -108.94 55.25
CA GLN A 40 -53.97 -108.31 55.71
C GLN A 40 -52.99 -108.07 54.54
N ASP A 41 -52.79 -109.05 53.66
CA ASP A 41 -51.98 -108.91 52.43
C ASP A 41 -52.46 -107.71 51.57
N LEU A 42 -53.78 -107.51 51.49
CA LEU A 42 -54.42 -106.44 50.73
C LEU A 42 -54.30 -105.07 51.42
N GLU A 43 -54.42 -105.03 52.75
CA GLU A 43 -54.29 -103.83 53.58
C GLU A 43 -52.83 -103.32 53.57
N GLU A 44 -51.84 -104.20 53.77
CA GLU A 44 -50.41 -103.88 53.62
C GLU A 44 -50.06 -103.41 52.20
N HIS A 45 -50.70 -103.98 51.17
CA HIS A 45 -50.53 -103.53 49.78
C HIS A 45 -51.16 -102.14 49.52
N PHE A 46 -52.31 -101.83 50.11
CA PHE A 46 -52.92 -100.50 50.03
C PHE A 46 -52.12 -99.43 50.80
N ASP A 47 -51.55 -99.76 51.96
CA ASP A 47 -50.64 -98.88 52.69
C ASP A 47 -49.35 -98.62 51.90
N SER A 48 -48.77 -99.67 51.29
CA SER A 48 -47.60 -99.57 50.42
C SER A 48 -47.87 -98.67 49.20
N ILE A 49 -49.03 -98.83 48.54
CA ILE A 49 -49.47 -97.93 47.46
C ILE A 49 -49.65 -96.50 47.97
N SER A 50 -50.33 -96.31 49.10
CA SER A 50 -50.61 -94.98 49.67
C SER A 50 -49.33 -94.23 50.01
N LYS A 51 -48.35 -94.94 50.60
CA LYS A 51 -46.99 -94.42 50.87
C LYS A 51 -46.26 -94.06 49.58
N ALA A 52 -46.26 -94.94 48.57
CA ALA A 52 -45.61 -94.68 47.29
C ALA A 52 -46.26 -93.53 46.50
N ILE A 53 -47.58 -93.30 46.67
CA ILE A 53 -48.28 -92.13 46.13
C ILE A 53 -47.87 -90.86 46.90
N GLY A 54 -47.80 -90.91 48.24
CA GLY A 54 -47.34 -89.80 49.07
C GLY A 54 -45.91 -89.35 48.71
N GLU A 55 -44.96 -90.29 48.67
CA GLU A 55 -43.57 -90.03 48.26
C GLU A 55 -43.48 -89.43 46.85
N ARG A 56 -44.34 -89.85 45.91
CA ARG A 56 -44.41 -89.25 44.56
C ARG A 56 -45.02 -87.86 44.56
N LEU A 57 -46.02 -87.58 45.38
CA LEU A 57 -46.61 -86.23 45.51
C LEU A 57 -45.60 -85.25 46.12
N GLU A 58 -44.83 -85.66 47.13
CA GLU A 58 -43.74 -84.86 47.68
C GLU A 58 -42.63 -84.59 46.65
N GLN A 59 -42.23 -85.61 45.88
CA GLN A 59 -41.26 -85.45 44.79
C GLN A 59 -41.78 -84.52 43.68
N LEU A 60 -43.05 -84.60 43.32
CA LEU A 60 -43.68 -83.69 42.35
C LEU A 60 -43.70 -82.26 42.89
N GLY A 61 -44.18 -82.02 44.11
CA GLY A 61 -44.20 -80.69 44.73
C GLY A 61 -42.81 -80.11 45.01
N ALA A 62 -41.77 -80.94 45.15
CA ALA A 62 -40.37 -80.48 45.17
C ALA A 62 -39.84 -80.10 43.78
N ARG A 63 -40.20 -80.88 42.74
CA ARG A 63 -39.84 -80.61 41.36
C ARG A 63 -40.56 -79.38 40.78
N GLU A 64 -41.82 -79.18 41.16
CA GLU A 64 -42.64 -78.02 40.83
C GLU A 64 -41.97 -76.74 41.33
N ARG A 65 -41.69 -76.64 42.64
CA ARG A 65 -40.96 -75.51 43.23
C ARG A 65 -39.59 -75.25 42.58
N SER A 66 -38.82 -76.29 42.25
CA SER A 66 -37.53 -76.11 41.55
C SER A 66 -37.70 -75.68 40.08
N VAL A 67 -38.88 -75.88 39.48
CA VAL A 67 -39.23 -75.37 38.15
C VAL A 67 -39.73 -73.92 38.23
N GLU A 68 -40.55 -73.58 39.23
CA GLU A 68 -40.96 -72.20 39.53
C GLU A 68 -39.76 -71.28 39.81
N GLU A 69 -38.83 -71.74 40.65
CA GLU A 69 -37.57 -71.06 40.96
C GLU A 69 -36.77 -70.77 39.67
N ARG A 70 -36.60 -71.78 38.81
CA ARG A 70 -35.92 -71.61 37.51
C ARG A 70 -36.66 -70.67 36.56
N PHE A 71 -37.99 -70.66 36.56
CA PHE A 71 -38.76 -69.71 35.76
C PHE A 71 -38.58 -68.27 36.25
N ALA A 72 -38.60 -68.03 37.57
CA ALA A 72 -38.30 -66.71 38.13
C ALA A 72 -36.87 -66.26 37.78
N ASP A 73 -35.91 -67.19 37.84
CA ASP A 73 -34.50 -66.97 37.52
C ASP A 73 -34.29 -66.64 36.02
N VAL A 74 -35.02 -67.30 35.11
CA VAL A 74 -35.06 -66.99 33.68
C VAL A 74 -35.69 -65.63 33.42
N VAL A 75 -36.84 -65.32 34.02
CA VAL A 75 -37.52 -64.01 33.87
C VAL A 75 -36.66 -62.85 34.41
N SER A 76 -35.84 -63.10 35.44
CA SER A 76 -34.86 -62.12 35.90
C SER A 76 -33.76 -61.86 34.86
N LYS A 77 -33.22 -62.93 34.26
CA LYS A 77 -32.16 -62.86 33.24
C LYS A 77 -32.66 -62.26 31.92
N GLU A 78 -33.90 -62.54 31.53
CA GLU A 78 -34.59 -61.95 30.38
C GLU A 78 -34.64 -60.42 30.51
N ARG A 79 -35.10 -59.90 31.66
CA ARG A 79 -35.12 -58.45 31.97
C ARG A 79 -33.74 -57.81 32.05
N GLU A 80 -32.71 -58.57 32.43
CA GLU A 80 -31.32 -58.08 32.37
C GLU A 80 -30.79 -57.98 30.94
N VAL A 81 -31.15 -58.90 30.06
CA VAL A 81 -30.78 -58.87 28.64
C VAL A 81 -31.52 -57.75 27.91
N GLU A 82 -32.82 -57.58 28.19
CA GLU A 82 -33.66 -56.50 27.65
C GLU A 82 -33.07 -55.11 27.96
N LYS A 83 -32.72 -54.84 29.22
CA LYS A 83 -32.06 -53.58 29.62
C LYS A 83 -30.72 -53.35 28.92
N LYS A 84 -29.91 -54.40 28.77
CA LYS A 84 -28.61 -54.34 28.07
C LYS A 84 -28.78 -54.12 26.57
N ALA A 85 -29.86 -54.62 25.97
CA ALA A 85 -30.23 -54.34 24.58
C ALA A 85 -30.61 -52.86 24.40
N GLU A 86 -31.51 -52.32 25.24
CA GLU A 86 -31.84 -50.89 25.20
C GLU A 86 -30.61 -49.99 25.44
N GLU A 87 -29.71 -50.37 26.35
CA GLU A 87 -28.46 -49.65 26.61
C GLU A 87 -27.55 -49.63 25.39
N PHE A 88 -27.43 -50.77 24.69
CA PHE A 88 -26.66 -50.87 23.46
C PHE A 88 -27.30 -50.09 22.30
N GLU A 89 -28.62 -50.15 22.12
CA GLU A 89 -29.35 -49.35 21.12
C GLU A 89 -29.15 -47.85 21.35
N ARG A 90 -29.27 -47.39 22.61
CA ARG A 90 -28.97 -46.01 23.00
C ARG A 90 -27.51 -45.64 22.70
N GLU A 91 -26.55 -46.53 22.92
CA GLU A 91 -25.14 -46.30 22.59
C GLU A 91 -24.85 -46.30 21.07
N VAL A 92 -25.60 -47.08 20.28
CA VAL A 92 -25.51 -47.08 18.80
C VAL A 92 -26.04 -45.76 18.24
N LEU A 93 -27.22 -45.31 18.66
CA LEU A 93 -27.81 -44.03 18.22
C LEU A 93 -26.86 -42.84 18.51
N MET A 94 -26.25 -42.80 19.69
CA MET A 94 -25.26 -41.77 20.05
C MET A 94 -23.97 -41.85 19.19
N ARG A 95 -23.62 -43.02 18.65
CA ARG A 95 -22.52 -43.17 17.66
C ARG A 95 -22.94 -42.71 16.27
N GLU A 96 -24.16 -43.00 15.84
CA GLU A 96 -24.71 -42.57 14.55
C GLU A 96 -24.82 -41.05 14.45
N GLU A 97 -25.36 -40.38 15.48
CA GLU A 97 -25.39 -38.91 15.57
C GLU A 97 -23.98 -38.30 15.50
N ARG A 98 -23.02 -38.94 16.18
CA ARG A 98 -21.60 -38.52 16.16
C ARG A 98 -20.95 -38.73 14.79
N LEU A 99 -21.30 -39.80 14.07
CA LEU A 99 -20.81 -40.05 12.71
C LEU A 99 -21.37 -38.99 11.74
N ALA A 100 -22.67 -38.73 11.76
CA ALA A 100 -23.29 -37.69 10.93
C ALA A 100 -22.68 -36.29 11.18
N LEU A 101 -22.33 -35.98 12.43
CA LEU A 101 -21.62 -34.74 12.77
C LEU A 101 -20.17 -34.71 12.22
N LEU A 102 -19.48 -35.84 12.18
CA LEU A 102 -18.13 -35.95 11.61
C LEU A 102 -18.14 -35.89 10.08
N GLU A 103 -19.10 -36.55 9.43
CA GLU A 103 -19.31 -36.49 7.98
C GLU A 103 -19.60 -35.06 7.52
N LYS A 104 -20.50 -34.35 8.21
CA LYS A 104 -20.76 -32.94 7.92
C LYS A 104 -19.50 -32.07 8.07
N ARG A 105 -18.72 -32.28 9.14
CA ARG A 105 -17.45 -31.56 9.34
C ARG A 105 -16.43 -31.87 8.24
N LEU A 106 -16.38 -33.11 7.76
CA LEU A 106 -15.50 -33.52 6.67
C LEU A 106 -15.90 -32.84 5.36
N GLU A 107 -17.19 -32.73 5.05
CA GLU A 107 -17.66 -32.00 3.86
C GLU A 107 -17.42 -30.48 3.98
N ASP A 108 -17.64 -29.88 5.14
CA ASP A 108 -17.31 -28.47 5.39
C ASP A 108 -15.79 -28.22 5.22
N CYS A 109 -14.92 -29.13 5.66
CA CYS A 109 -13.47 -29.05 5.42
C CYS A 109 -13.08 -29.32 3.95
N SER A 110 -13.73 -30.28 3.27
CA SER A 110 -13.57 -30.57 1.83
C SER A 110 -13.84 -29.33 0.97
N ARG A 111 -14.91 -28.61 1.30
CA ARG A 111 -15.25 -27.32 0.67
C ARG A 111 -14.23 -26.23 1.01
N GLU A 112 -13.81 -26.10 2.27
CA GLU A 112 -12.79 -25.11 2.66
C GLU A 112 -11.42 -25.35 1.99
N CYS A 113 -11.04 -26.61 1.75
CA CYS A 113 -9.83 -26.95 0.99
C CYS A 113 -9.94 -26.50 -0.47
N LYS A 114 -11.04 -26.83 -1.16
CA LYS A 114 -11.28 -26.37 -2.55
C LYS A 114 -11.28 -24.85 -2.65
N GLU A 115 -11.96 -24.15 -1.73
CA GLU A 115 -11.94 -22.69 -1.65
C GLU A 115 -10.53 -22.09 -1.45
N LYS A 116 -9.57 -22.84 -0.90
CA LYS A 116 -8.16 -22.43 -0.77
C LYS A 116 -7.34 -22.81 -2.01
N GLU A 117 -7.59 -23.97 -2.61
CA GLU A 117 -6.99 -24.42 -3.87
C GLU A 117 -7.30 -23.44 -5.01
N ASP A 118 -8.57 -23.04 -5.17
CA ASP A 118 -9.02 -22.05 -6.17
C ASP A 118 -8.34 -20.68 -5.97
N ARG A 119 -8.15 -20.26 -4.71
CA ARG A 119 -7.46 -19.01 -4.36
C ARG A 119 -5.95 -19.09 -4.62
N LEU A 120 -5.34 -20.25 -4.40
CA LEU A 120 -3.91 -20.49 -4.70
C LEU A 120 -3.65 -20.54 -6.20
N ALA A 121 -4.54 -21.16 -6.99
CA ALA A 121 -4.50 -21.11 -8.45
C ALA A 121 -4.58 -19.66 -8.95
N SER A 122 -5.63 -18.94 -8.53
CA SER A 122 -5.83 -17.52 -8.88
C SER A 122 -4.63 -16.63 -8.51
N ALA A 123 -4.03 -16.85 -7.33
CA ALA A 123 -2.84 -16.12 -6.89
C ALA A 123 -1.58 -16.48 -7.70
N THR A 124 -1.47 -17.72 -8.16
CA THR A 124 -0.36 -18.17 -9.01
C THR A 124 -0.45 -17.55 -10.40
N ASP A 125 -1.64 -17.46 -10.97
CA ASP A 125 -1.88 -16.80 -12.26
C ASP A 125 -1.55 -15.30 -12.18
N TYR A 126 -2.01 -14.58 -11.14
CA TYR A 126 -1.64 -13.17 -10.92
C TYR A 126 -0.13 -12.98 -10.73
N LEU A 127 0.57 -13.90 -10.06
CA LEU A 127 2.03 -13.82 -9.93
C LEU A 127 2.74 -14.04 -11.28
N ALA A 128 2.21 -14.92 -12.15
CA ALA A 128 2.73 -15.09 -13.50
C ALA A 128 2.53 -13.83 -14.37
N GLU A 129 1.38 -13.16 -14.29
CA GLU A 129 1.14 -11.85 -14.92
C GLU A 129 2.14 -10.79 -14.42
N CYS A 130 2.33 -10.67 -13.10
CA CYS A 130 3.26 -9.70 -12.52
C CYS A 130 4.74 -9.97 -12.91
N LEU A 131 5.14 -11.25 -13.05
CA LEU A 131 6.48 -11.60 -13.53
C LEU A 131 6.68 -11.16 -14.99
N GLN A 132 5.70 -11.41 -15.87
CA GLN A 132 5.76 -10.95 -17.28
C GLN A 132 5.79 -9.42 -17.38
N GLU A 133 4.98 -8.70 -16.59
CA GLU A 133 5.00 -7.23 -16.55
C GLU A 133 6.37 -6.70 -16.06
N THR A 134 7.00 -7.40 -15.12
CA THR A 134 8.33 -7.05 -14.60
C THR A 134 9.42 -7.28 -15.66
N GLU A 135 9.40 -8.41 -16.37
CA GLU A 135 10.30 -8.69 -17.49
C GLU A 135 10.19 -7.66 -18.62
N VAL A 136 8.98 -7.20 -18.95
CA VAL A 136 8.78 -6.16 -19.97
C VAL A 136 9.39 -4.83 -19.51
N LYS A 137 9.13 -4.43 -18.27
CA LYS A 137 9.70 -3.19 -17.69
C LYS A 137 11.23 -3.24 -17.58
N GLU A 138 11.82 -4.41 -17.31
CA GLU A 138 13.28 -4.57 -17.32
C GLU A 138 13.85 -4.34 -18.74
N LYS A 139 13.23 -4.92 -19.76
CA LYS A 139 13.63 -4.74 -21.18
C LYS A 139 13.45 -3.28 -21.64
N GLU A 140 12.39 -2.61 -21.20
CA GLU A 140 12.20 -1.17 -21.42
C GLU A 140 13.29 -0.33 -20.73
N LEU A 141 13.62 -0.62 -19.46
CA LEU A 141 14.65 0.09 -18.70
C LEU A 141 16.06 -0.10 -19.28
N ILE A 142 16.37 -1.27 -19.85
CA ILE A 142 17.62 -1.51 -20.59
C ILE A 142 17.65 -0.61 -21.85
N SER A 143 16.60 -0.63 -22.68
CA SER A 143 16.54 0.22 -23.88
C SER A 143 16.62 1.73 -23.57
N VAL A 144 16.03 2.18 -22.45
CA VAL A 144 16.16 3.56 -21.97
C VAL A 144 17.59 3.87 -21.51
N ARG A 145 18.28 2.94 -20.83
CA ARG A 145 19.69 3.12 -20.44
C ARG A 145 20.58 3.27 -21.67
N ASP A 146 20.47 2.36 -22.64
CA ASP A 146 21.31 2.34 -23.83
C ASP A 146 21.19 3.67 -24.60
N SER A 147 19.96 4.17 -24.77
CA SER A 147 19.67 5.46 -25.41
C SER A 147 20.21 6.67 -24.62
N ILE A 148 20.27 6.60 -23.29
CA ILE A 148 20.92 7.62 -22.44
C ILE A 148 22.44 7.57 -22.62
N GLU A 149 23.05 6.38 -22.70
CA GLU A 149 24.49 6.23 -22.93
C GLU A 149 24.89 6.71 -24.35
N ASP A 150 24.07 6.45 -25.37
CA ASP A 150 24.22 7.02 -26.71
C ASP A 150 24.20 8.56 -26.66
N SER A 151 23.19 9.12 -25.99
CA SER A 151 23.03 10.58 -25.83
C SER A 151 24.21 11.22 -25.08
N GLN A 152 24.75 10.55 -24.06
CA GLN A 152 25.93 10.99 -23.33
C GLN A 152 27.20 10.96 -24.22
N ARG A 153 27.36 9.93 -25.06
CA ARG A 153 28.47 9.84 -26.02
C ARG A 153 28.40 10.94 -27.08
N GLU A 154 27.21 11.22 -27.63
CA GLU A 154 26.99 12.36 -28.54
C GLU A 154 27.33 13.71 -27.90
N LEU A 155 26.86 13.96 -26.68
CA LEU A 155 27.13 15.21 -25.95
C LEU A 155 28.63 15.34 -25.61
N GLY A 156 29.32 14.22 -25.37
CA GLY A 156 30.77 14.17 -25.21
C GLY A 156 31.52 14.65 -26.45
N MET A 157 31.15 14.16 -27.63
CA MET A 157 31.74 14.59 -28.91
C MET A 157 31.44 16.08 -29.19
N LYS A 158 30.17 16.49 -29.14
CA LYS A 158 29.75 17.88 -29.38
C LYS A 158 30.43 18.88 -28.44
N LYS A 159 30.70 18.49 -27.18
CA LYS A 159 31.47 19.29 -26.23
C LYS A 159 32.94 19.45 -26.66
N GLN A 160 33.56 18.38 -27.16
CA GLN A 160 34.93 18.41 -27.67
C GLN A 160 35.03 19.28 -28.94
N ASP A 161 34.11 19.09 -29.89
CA ASP A 161 34.05 19.87 -31.13
C ASP A 161 33.93 21.37 -30.84
N LEU A 162 33.07 21.75 -29.89
CA LEU A 162 32.93 23.15 -29.44
C LEU A 162 34.18 23.66 -28.71
N GLN A 163 34.83 22.82 -27.90
CA GLN A 163 36.06 23.19 -27.19
C GLN A 163 37.24 23.41 -28.15
N ASP A 164 37.36 22.61 -29.20
CA ASP A 164 38.40 22.77 -30.22
C ASP A 164 38.08 23.92 -31.18
N SER A 165 36.81 24.09 -31.56
CA SER A 165 36.34 25.28 -32.30
C SER A 165 36.64 26.59 -31.54
N LEU A 166 36.46 26.61 -30.21
CA LEU A 166 36.78 27.75 -29.36
C LEU A 166 38.29 28.06 -29.34
N LYS A 167 39.16 27.03 -29.27
CA LYS A 167 40.63 27.22 -29.35
C LYS A 167 41.03 27.88 -30.66
N THR A 168 40.49 27.42 -31.78
CA THR A 168 40.74 28.00 -33.11
C THR A 168 40.30 29.47 -33.16
N CYS A 169 39.08 29.79 -32.71
CA CYS A 169 38.59 31.16 -32.68
C CYS A 169 39.43 32.09 -31.77
N CYS A 170 39.93 31.60 -30.63
CA CYS A 170 40.87 32.35 -29.79
C CYS A 170 42.20 32.64 -30.53
N ALA A 171 42.77 31.65 -31.22
CA ALA A 171 44.01 31.84 -31.99
C ALA A 171 43.84 32.82 -33.17
N GLU A 172 42.68 32.79 -33.84
CA GLU A 172 42.31 33.79 -34.85
C GLU A 172 42.18 35.20 -34.26
N LEU A 173 41.56 35.34 -33.08
CA LEU A 173 41.43 36.61 -32.36
C LEU A 173 42.79 37.18 -31.96
N ASP A 174 43.69 36.37 -31.41
CA ASP A 174 45.04 36.81 -31.06
C ASP A 174 45.85 37.21 -32.30
N SER A 175 45.71 36.48 -33.42
CA SER A 175 46.31 36.84 -34.70
C SER A 175 45.79 38.19 -35.22
N LYS A 176 44.46 38.38 -35.25
CA LYS A 176 43.81 39.63 -35.67
C LYS A 176 44.18 40.82 -34.76
N LYS A 177 44.38 40.57 -33.47
CA LYS A 177 44.88 41.56 -32.52
C LYS A 177 46.32 41.99 -32.85
N MET A 178 47.22 41.06 -33.17
CA MET A 178 48.58 41.40 -33.61
C MET A 178 48.61 42.17 -34.93
N GLU A 179 47.73 41.86 -35.89
CA GLU A 179 47.56 42.65 -37.10
C GLU A 179 47.08 44.07 -36.78
N LEU A 180 46.10 44.22 -35.89
CA LEU A 180 45.55 45.52 -35.48
C LEU A 180 46.58 46.37 -34.73
N ASP A 181 47.36 45.78 -33.82
CA ASP A 181 48.48 46.44 -33.14
C ASP A 181 49.55 46.93 -34.14
N LYS A 182 49.80 46.16 -35.21
CA LYS A 182 50.72 46.54 -36.30
C LYS A 182 50.18 47.69 -37.14
N ILE A 183 48.87 47.69 -37.44
CA ILE A 183 48.18 48.77 -38.16
C ILE A 183 48.14 50.04 -37.31
N GLN A 184 47.89 49.95 -35.99
CA GLN A 184 47.94 51.13 -35.11
C GLN A 184 49.32 51.80 -35.10
N LYS A 185 50.41 51.02 -35.12
CA LYS A 185 51.78 51.55 -35.19
C LYS A 185 52.03 52.29 -36.51
N SER A 186 51.72 51.69 -37.67
CA SER A 186 51.94 52.38 -38.94
C SER A 186 51.01 53.58 -39.15
N VAL A 187 49.79 53.56 -38.60
CA VAL A 187 48.90 54.73 -38.56
C VAL A 187 49.48 55.84 -37.68
N ALA A 188 50.08 55.51 -36.53
CA ALA A 188 50.76 56.49 -35.67
C ALA A 188 51.99 57.12 -36.34
N GLU A 189 52.82 56.30 -37.01
CA GLU A 189 53.97 56.75 -37.81
C GLU A 189 53.52 57.71 -38.94
N CYS A 190 52.55 57.29 -39.76
CA CYS A 190 51.94 58.13 -40.80
C CYS A 190 51.37 59.45 -40.25
N ARG A 191 50.87 59.47 -39.02
CA ARG A 191 50.33 60.68 -38.38
C ARG A 191 51.43 61.68 -38.02
N VAL A 192 52.58 61.22 -37.52
CA VAL A 192 53.77 62.06 -37.27
C VAL A 192 54.33 62.62 -38.59
N ASP A 193 54.36 61.79 -39.63
CA ASP A 193 54.83 62.17 -40.96
C ASP A 193 53.93 63.22 -41.64
N LEU A 194 52.61 63.11 -41.43
CA LEU A 194 51.62 64.10 -41.86
C LEU A 194 51.77 65.43 -41.12
N ASP A 195 51.97 65.39 -39.81
CA ASP A 195 52.25 66.56 -38.96
C ASP A 195 53.52 67.31 -39.41
N LEU A 196 54.58 66.57 -39.76
CA LEU A 196 55.82 67.14 -40.29
C LEU A 196 55.58 67.84 -41.64
N LYS A 197 54.85 67.19 -42.55
CA LYS A 197 54.47 67.77 -43.87
C LYS A 197 53.59 69.00 -43.73
N TRP A 198 52.66 69.04 -42.77
CA TRP A 198 51.87 70.25 -42.46
C TRP A 198 52.74 71.41 -41.97
N ARG A 199 53.73 71.15 -41.11
CA ARG A 199 54.69 72.19 -40.65
C ARG A 199 55.57 72.69 -41.80
N GLN A 200 56.01 71.79 -42.69
CA GLN A 200 56.75 72.17 -43.90
C GLN A 200 55.90 73.04 -44.84
N LEU A 201 54.63 72.67 -45.09
CA LEU A 201 53.69 73.48 -45.86
C LEU A 201 53.44 74.85 -45.21
N GLY A 202 53.36 74.93 -43.89
CA GLY A 202 53.28 76.20 -43.15
C GLY A 202 54.50 77.10 -43.38
N SER A 203 55.72 76.54 -43.33
CA SER A 203 56.97 77.27 -43.59
C SER A 203 57.11 77.71 -45.06
N ILE A 204 56.69 76.87 -46.00
CA ILE A 204 56.62 77.23 -47.43
C ILE A 204 55.58 78.35 -47.64
N LYS A 205 54.45 78.32 -46.91
CA LYS A 205 53.41 79.34 -46.98
C LYS A 205 53.91 80.70 -46.50
N THR A 206 54.62 80.78 -45.37
CA THR A 206 55.21 82.05 -44.91
C THR A 206 56.26 82.59 -45.90
N LEU A 207 57.15 81.74 -46.42
CA LEU A 207 58.13 82.14 -47.44
C LEU A 207 57.48 82.65 -48.74
N ILE A 208 56.34 82.07 -49.15
CA ILE A 208 55.56 82.55 -50.30
C ILE A 208 54.95 83.93 -50.01
N ASP A 209 54.42 84.13 -48.80
CA ASP A 209 53.79 85.40 -48.41
C ASP A 209 54.84 86.52 -48.27
N GLU A 210 56.01 86.22 -47.69
CA GLU A 210 57.19 87.10 -47.67
C GLU A 210 57.65 87.47 -49.10
N CYS A 211 57.77 86.48 -50.00
CA CYS A 211 58.11 86.74 -51.41
C CYS A 211 57.05 87.58 -52.13
N ASN A 212 55.77 87.42 -51.79
CA ASN A 212 54.69 88.24 -52.33
C ASN A 212 54.78 89.68 -51.82
N GLU A 213 55.03 89.90 -50.53
CA GLU A 213 55.25 91.23 -49.96
C GLU A 213 56.45 91.93 -50.62
N GLU A 214 57.58 91.23 -50.75
CA GLU A 214 58.77 91.74 -51.43
C GLU A 214 58.51 92.08 -52.91
N LEU A 215 57.72 91.25 -53.62
CA LEU A 215 57.24 91.55 -54.96
C LEU A 215 56.31 92.78 -55.01
N THR A 216 55.50 93.03 -53.99
CA THR A 216 54.72 94.29 -53.93
C THR A 216 55.60 95.50 -53.64
N SER A 217 56.68 95.36 -52.86
CA SER A 217 57.68 96.43 -52.70
C SER A 217 58.37 96.72 -54.03
N LYS A 218 59.00 95.71 -54.63
CA LYS A 218 59.69 95.83 -55.93
C LYS A 218 58.75 96.34 -57.04
N ARG A 219 57.45 96.06 -56.97
CA ARG A 219 56.43 96.69 -57.84
C ARG A 219 56.25 98.19 -57.56
N LYS A 220 56.07 98.60 -56.30
CA LYS A 220 56.00 100.03 -55.90
C LYS A 220 57.28 100.78 -56.31
N ASP A 221 58.43 100.15 -56.11
CA ASP A 221 59.74 100.68 -56.48
C ASP A 221 59.88 100.80 -58.00
N MET A 222 59.47 99.78 -58.77
CA MET A 222 59.40 99.84 -60.23
C MET A 222 58.40 100.90 -60.73
N ASP A 223 57.26 101.10 -60.07
CA ASP A 223 56.32 102.18 -60.42
C ASP A 223 56.85 103.56 -60.03
N ALA A 224 57.67 103.68 -58.98
CA ALA A 224 58.40 104.89 -58.63
C ALA A 224 59.52 105.21 -59.64
N ILE A 225 60.29 104.20 -60.05
CA ILE A 225 61.29 104.29 -61.13
C ILE A 225 60.61 104.63 -62.45
N LYS A 226 59.44 104.05 -62.76
CA LYS A 226 58.67 104.37 -63.96
C LYS A 226 58.18 105.82 -63.95
N LYS A 227 57.79 106.35 -62.78
CA LYS A 227 57.47 107.78 -62.60
C LYS A 227 58.71 108.67 -62.75
N SER A 228 59.86 108.32 -62.17
CA SER A 228 61.09 109.11 -62.33
C SER A 228 61.66 109.06 -63.75
N VAL A 229 61.54 107.93 -64.46
CA VAL A 229 61.85 107.83 -65.90
C VAL A 229 60.91 108.70 -66.74
N VAL A 230 59.63 108.81 -66.38
CA VAL A 230 58.72 109.79 -67.02
C VAL A 230 59.19 111.23 -66.75
N VAL A 231 59.61 111.57 -65.53
CA VAL A 231 60.19 112.89 -65.21
C VAL A 231 61.47 113.15 -66.01
N CYS A 232 62.42 112.21 -66.05
CA CYS A 232 63.62 112.32 -66.88
C CYS A 232 63.29 112.40 -68.39
N SER A 233 62.21 111.77 -68.86
CA SER A 233 61.78 111.92 -70.26
C SER A 233 61.22 113.31 -70.55
N ALA A 234 60.48 113.91 -69.61
CA ALA A 234 60.01 115.29 -69.71
C ALA A 234 61.18 116.30 -69.61
N GLU A 235 62.21 116.01 -68.83
CA GLU A 235 63.44 116.81 -68.76
C GLU A 235 64.27 116.70 -70.06
N VAL A 236 64.36 115.49 -70.66
CA VAL A 236 64.95 115.27 -71.98
C VAL A 236 64.17 115.99 -73.09
N ASP A 237 62.83 115.98 -73.05
CA ASP A 237 62.01 116.67 -74.04
C ASP A 237 62.00 118.20 -73.84
N SER A 238 62.15 118.68 -72.60
CA SER A 238 62.48 120.07 -72.30
C SER A 238 63.83 120.47 -72.92
N LYS A 239 64.87 119.62 -72.77
CA LYS A 239 66.18 119.80 -73.42
C LYS A 239 66.14 119.69 -74.94
N LYS A 240 65.23 118.89 -75.54
CA LYS A 240 64.98 118.92 -77.00
C LYS A 240 64.36 120.24 -77.44
N SER A 241 63.41 120.77 -76.68
CA SER A 241 62.76 122.05 -76.97
C SER A 241 63.75 123.22 -76.87
N GLU A 242 64.69 123.15 -75.94
CA GLU A 242 65.82 124.10 -75.82
C GLU A 242 66.80 123.98 -77.00
N ARG A 243 67.12 122.75 -77.44
CA ARG A 243 68.00 122.49 -78.61
C ARG A 243 67.38 122.90 -79.96
N ALA A 244 66.05 122.82 -80.10
CA ALA A 244 65.34 123.13 -81.34
C ALA A 244 65.52 124.58 -81.85
N LEU A 245 65.95 125.51 -80.99
CA LEU A 245 66.22 126.89 -81.36
C LEU A 245 67.66 127.15 -81.86
N LEU A 246 68.58 126.20 -81.71
CA LEU A 246 70.00 126.35 -82.09
C LEU A 246 70.42 125.55 -83.34
N GLU A 247 69.65 124.56 -83.77
CA GLU A 247 69.92 123.79 -85.02
C GLU A 247 69.29 124.41 -86.28
N LYS A 248 68.95 125.70 -86.25
CA LYS A 248 68.51 126.47 -87.44
C LYS A 248 69.67 127.04 -88.29
N SER A 249 70.92 126.93 -87.82
CA SER A 249 72.11 127.48 -88.48
C SER A 249 73.31 126.53 -88.49
N VAL A 250 73.27 125.51 -89.37
CA VAL A 250 74.35 125.16 -90.31
C VAL A 250 73.80 124.16 -91.34
N ARG A 251 74.42 124.08 -92.52
CA ARG A 251 73.90 123.40 -93.71
C ARG A 251 74.81 122.25 -94.18
N ASP A 252 74.16 121.27 -94.83
CA ASP A 252 74.66 120.41 -95.90
C ASP A 252 76.02 119.67 -95.72
N LEU A 253 75.97 118.32 -95.60
CA LEU A 253 76.67 117.40 -96.53
C LEU A 253 76.36 115.89 -96.32
N LYS A 254 75.67 115.31 -97.31
CA LYS A 254 75.82 113.96 -97.92
C LYS A 254 76.27 112.70 -97.12
N VAL A 255 75.32 111.75 -96.99
CA VAL A 255 75.27 110.38 -97.62
C VAL A 255 76.27 109.25 -97.21
N GLU A 256 75.75 108.00 -97.24
CA GLU A 256 76.42 106.67 -97.06
C GLU A 256 77.04 106.34 -95.67
N ASP A 257 77.17 105.09 -95.19
CA ASP A 257 76.68 103.79 -95.71
C ASP A 257 76.20 102.79 -94.62
N ARG A 258 75.33 101.92 -95.12
CA ARG A 258 74.40 100.89 -94.65
C ARG A 258 75.01 99.49 -94.41
N ARG A 259 74.45 98.75 -93.44
CA ARG A 259 74.15 97.28 -93.53
C ARG A 259 72.77 97.05 -92.88
N ARG A 260 71.70 96.52 -93.51
CA ARG A 260 71.43 95.19 -94.15
C ARG A 260 71.66 94.03 -93.18
N ILE A 261 70.80 92.99 -93.06
CA ILE A 261 69.73 92.39 -93.92
C ILE A 261 68.46 92.14 -93.05
N GLN A 262 67.16 92.15 -93.44
CA GLN A 262 66.36 92.35 -94.68
C GLN A 262 65.60 91.10 -95.26
N LYS A 263 64.25 91.06 -95.13
CA LYS A 263 63.23 90.07 -95.63
C LYS A 263 63.07 88.76 -94.81
N CYS A 264 61.92 88.07 -94.74
CA CYS A 264 60.56 88.20 -95.34
C CYS A 264 59.50 87.63 -94.33
N SER A 265 58.19 87.43 -94.54
CA SER A 265 57.22 87.57 -95.67
C SER A 265 55.76 87.70 -95.12
N ARG A 266 54.71 87.64 -95.98
CA ARG A 266 53.27 87.65 -95.62
C ARG A 266 52.67 86.24 -95.46
N LEU A 267 51.69 86.06 -94.57
CA LEU A 267 50.28 85.66 -94.86
C LEU A 267 49.48 85.42 -93.55
N CYS A 268 48.17 85.61 -93.59
CA CYS A 268 47.19 84.99 -92.66
C CYS A 268 46.64 83.73 -93.36
N PRO A 269 46.18 82.68 -92.66
CA PRO A 269 44.86 82.77 -91.99
C PRO A 269 44.68 81.93 -90.69
N ASP A 270 43.53 82.18 -90.04
CA ASP A 270 42.66 81.25 -89.29
C ASP A 270 43.11 80.42 -88.07
N GLU A 271 42.06 80.03 -87.32
CA GLU A 271 41.88 78.91 -86.38
C GLU A 271 43.09 78.14 -85.82
N ILE A 272 43.18 78.07 -84.49
CA ILE A 272 43.35 76.82 -83.68
C ILE A 272 43.26 77.19 -82.17
N GLY A 273 42.02 77.32 -81.66
CA GLY A 273 41.75 77.27 -80.21
C GLY A 273 41.42 75.84 -79.76
N LEU A 274 40.54 75.19 -80.53
CA LEU A 274 39.86 73.94 -80.19
C LEU A 274 40.75 72.67 -80.16
N LYS A 275 42.08 72.77 -80.30
CA LYS A 275 42.95 71.57 -80.35
C LYS A 275 43.56 71.17 -79.00
N LYS A 276 43.77 72.10 -78.05
CA LYS A 276 44.21 71.74 -76.69
C LYS A 276 43.05 71.29 -75.80
N GLU A 277 41.90 71.95 -75.92
CA GLU A 277 40.69 71.59 -75.18
C GLU A 277 40.11 70.26 -75.66
N LEU A 278 40.15 69.96 -76.97
CA LEU A 278 39.69 68.68 -77.50
C LEU A 278 40.56 67.49 -77.06
N GLU A 279 41.89 67.62 -77.02
CA GLU A 279 42.75 66.54 -76.51
C GLU A 279 42.60 66.37 -74.99
N SER A 280 42.38 67.45 -74.23
CA SER A 280 42.02 67.38 -72.81
C SER A 280 40.68 66.68 -72.58
N ALA A 281 39.66 67.01 -73.37
CA ALA A 281 38.34 66.38 -73.31
C ALA A 281 38.39 64.89 -73.71
N LYS A 282 39.17 64.52 -74.74
CA LYS A 282 39.44 63.12 -75.09
C LYS A 282 40.08 62.35 -73.93
N ALA A 283 41.10 62.91 -73.29
CA ALA A 283 41.77 62.27 -72.16
C ALA A 283 40.79 62.01 -70.99
N LEU A 284 39.94 62.99 -70.67
CA LEU A 284 38.89 62.85 -69.65
C LEU A 284 37.79 61.84 -70.04
N LEU A 285 37.43 61.75 -71.33
CA LEU A 285 36.48 60.75 -71.82
C LEU A 285 37.07 59.32 -71.73
N VAL A 286 38.30 59.11 -72.16
CA VAL A 286 38.99 57.81 -72.05
C VAL A 286 39.15 57.39 -70.58
N GLN A 287 39.47 58.34 -69.68
CA GLN A 287 39.47 58.07 -68.24
C GLN A 287 38.07 57.67 -67.75
N ARG A 288 37.01 58.34 -68.21
CA ARG A 288 35.62 58.03 -67.83
C ARG A 288 35.12 56.70 -68.37
N GLU A 289 35.52 56.30 -69.57
CA GLU A 289 35.23 54.96 -70.12
C GLU A 289 35.92 53.85 -69.30
N ALA A 290 37.15 54.07 -68.85
CA ALA A 290 37.86 53.16 -67.95
C ALA A 290 37.22 53.09 -66.54
N GLU A 291 36.85 54.24 -65.96
CA GLU A 291 36.11 54.31 -64.68
C GLU A 291 34.74 53.62 -64.77
N LEU A 292 34.06 53.70 -65.91
CA LEU A 292 32.76 53.04 -66.13
C LEU A 292 32.93 51.52 -66.31
N LYS A 293 33.89 51.04 -67.10
CA LYS A 293 34.19 49.61 -67.20
C LYS A 293 34.55 48.97 -65.87
N SER A 294 35.42 49.63 -65.09
CA SER A 294 35.78 49.13 -63.76
C SER A 294 34.57 49.04 -62.81
N ARG A 295 33.60 49.95 -62.95
CA ARG A 295 32.32 49.88 -62.21
C ARG A 295 31.37 48.82 -62.74
N GLU A 296 31.32 48.60 -64.05
CA GLU A 296 30.54 47.54 -64.69
C GLU A 296 31.04 46.16 -64.22
N GLU A 297 32.36 45.94 -64.23
CA GLU A 297 33.02 44.74 -63.70
C GLU A 297 32.77 44.55 -62.19
N GLN A 298 32.76 45.62 -61.39
CA GLN A 298 32.41 45.56 -59.96
C GLN A 298 30.93 45.23 -59.71
N LEU A 299 30.01 45.77 -60.51
CA LEU A 299 28.57 45.48 -60.41
C LEU A 299 28.27 44.03 -60.85
N GLU A 300 28.91 43.57 -61.92
CA GLU A 300 28.88 42.19 -62.42
C GLU A 300 29.38 41.20 -61.35
N ALA A 301 30.46 41.53 -60.62
CA ALA A 301 30.96 40.74 -59.49
C ALA A 301 29.97 40.73 -58.31
N SER A 302 29.49 41.91 -57.88
CA SER A 302 28.52 42.02 -56.78
C SER A 302 27.19 41.33 -57.08
N HIS A 303 26.75 41.30 -58.35
CA HIS A 303 25.58 40.52 -58.77
C HIS A 303 25.79 39.01 -58.64
N LYS A 304 27.01 38.50 -58.83
CA LYS A 304 27.35 37.08 -58.65
C LYS A 304 27.43 36.70 -57.18
N GLU A 305 28.02 37.55 -56.33
CA GLU A 305 27.97 37.41 -54.87
C GLU A 305 26.52 37.39 -54.35
N LEU A 306 25.68 38.32 -54.81
CA LEU A 306 24.25 38.36 -54.46
C LEU A 306 23.44 37.17 -55.01
N ALA A 307 23.91 36.50 -56.07
CA ALA A 307 23.28 35.27 -56.56
C ALA A 307 23.67 34.05 -55.69
N LEU A 308 24.94 33.95 -55.29
CA LEU A 308 25.42 32.90 -54.37
C LEU A 308 24.74 33.02 -53.00
N ALA A 309 24.74 34.21 -52.39
CA ALA A 309 24.09 34.45 -51.10
C ALA A 309 22.57 34.22 -51.10
N ARG A 310 21.92 34.24 -52.27
CA ARG A 310 20.51 33.82 -52.41
C ARG A 310 20.37 32.31 -52.46
N ALA A 311 21.25 31.60 -53.17
CA ALA A 311 21.25 30.15 -53.21
C ALA A 311 21.52 29.55 -51.82
N GLU A 312 22.54 30.04 -51.11
CA GLU A 312 22.88 29.64 -49.73
C GLU A 312 21.70 29.87 -48.75
N ARG A 313 21.00 31.01 -48.88
CA ARG A 313 19.80 31.31 -48.10
C ARG A 313 18.65 30.34 -48.41
N ASP A 314 18.45 29.99 -49.67
CA ASP A 314 17.33 29.15 -50.11
C ASP A 314 17.57 27.67 -49.77
N GLU A 315 18.84 27.23 -49.78
CA GLU A 315 19.30 25.95 -49.22
C GLU A 315 19.06 25.90 -47.69
N CYS A 316 19.52 26.91 -46.95
CA CYS A 316 19.28 27.01 -45.50
C CYS A 316 17.77 27.06 -45.15
N LEU A 317 16.94 27.70 -45.98
CA LEU A 317 15.48 27.68 -45.84
C LEU A 317 14.88 26.28 -46.03
N SER A 318 15.45 25.46 -46.91
CA SER A 318 15.06 24.07 -47.11
C SER A 318 15.46 23.20 -45.92
N GLU A 319 16.69 23.37 -45.41
CA GLU A 319 17.16 22.70 -44.19
C GLU A 319 16.26 23.01 -42.99
N ILE A 320 15.96 24.29 -42.75
CA ILE A 320 15.08 24.75 -41.65
C ILE A 320 13.67 24.15 -41.78
N GLN A 321 13.12 24.04 -43.00
CA GLN A 321 11.83 23.39 -43.23
C GLN A 321 11.89 21.88 -42.93
N SER A 322 12.96 21.19 -43.33
CA SER A 322 13.16 19.77 -43.02
C SER A 322 13.31 19.52 -41.50
N ALA A 323 14.07 20.38 -40.82
CA ALA A 323 14.28 20.32 -39.37
C ALA A 323 12.97 20.59 -38.61
N ARG A 324 12.16 21.55 -39.07
CA ARG A 324 10.82 21.81 -38.52
C ARG A 324 9.90 20.60 -38.69
N ALA A 325 9.85 19.99 -39.87
CA ALA A 325 9.03 18.79 -40.10
C ALA A 325 9.47 17.61 -39.19
N SER A 326 10.78 17.41 -39.03
CA SER A 326 11.33 16.43 -38.09
C SER A 326 10.96 16.72 -36.62
N PHE A 327 10.95 17.99 -36.23
CA PHE A 327 10.55 18.41 -34.88
C PHE A 327 9.05 18.21 -34.63
N GLU A 328 8.19 18.56 -35.59
CA GLU A 328 6.73 18.37 -35.48
C GLU A 328 6.37 16.88 -35.37
N GLU A 329 7.06 15.99 -36.10
CA GLU A 329 6.85 14.54 -35.97
C GLU A 329 7.35 14.00 -34.62
N ARG A 330 8.52 14.45 -34.13
CA ARG A 330 8.99 14.14 -32.77
C ARG A 330 8.01 14.62 -31.69
N SER A 331 7.37 15.78 -31.89
CA SER A 331 6.34 16.29 -30.99
C SER A 331 5.13 15.36 -30.92
N ARG A 332 4.62 14.88 -32.08
CA ARG A 332 3.51 13.90 -32.13
C ARG A 332 3.85 12.60 -31.38
N ILE A 333 5.06 12.08 -31.60
CA ILE A 333 5.54 10.87 -30.91
C ILE A 333 5.61 11.08 -29.39
N LEU A 334 6.07 12.26 -28.94
CA LEU A 334 6.09 12.60 -27.52
C LEU A 334 4.68 12.71 -26.92
N GLU A 335 3.72 13.36 -27.58
CA GLU A 335 2.34 13.40 -27.08
C GLU A 335 1.68 12.01 -26.99
N VAL A 336 1.97 11.11 -27.94
CA VAL A 336 1.47 9.73 -27.89
C VAL A 336 2.07 8.98 -26.71
N LYS A 337 3.39 9.11 -26.48
CA LYS A 337 4.05 8.55 -25.29
C LYS A 337 3.54 9.15 -23.98
N GLU A 338 3.23 10.46 -23.94
CA GLU A 338 2.64 11.10 -22.77
C GLU A 338 1.27 10.49 -22.43
N ARG A 339 0.38 10.35 -23.43
CA ARG A 339 -0.93 9.70 -23.26
C ARG A 339 -0.81 8.24 -22.80
N GLN A 340 0.18 7.51 -23.30
CA GLN A 340 0.48 6.14 -22.85
C GLN A 340 0.94 6.10 -21.38
N LEU A 341 1.86 6.99 -20.98
CA LEU A 341 2.34 7.12 -19.60
C LEU A 341 1.23 7.55 -18.64
N GLN A 342 0.35 8.48 -19.05
CA GLN A 342 -0.84 8.86 -18.28
C GLN A 342 -1.78 7.66 -18.08
N GLY A 343 -1.97 6.83 -19.11
CA GLY A 343 -2.72 5.58 -19.02
C GLY A 343 -2.11 4.57 -18.04
N GLN A 344 -0.80 4.33 -18.13
CA GLN A 344 -0.07 3.47 -17.19
C GLN A 344 -0.15 3.98 -15.75
N LEU A 345 -0.01 5.29 -15.53
CA LEU A 345 -0.09 5.92 -14.20
C LEU A 345 -1.49 5.80 -13.59
N MET A 346 -2.56 5.92 -14.40
CA MET A 346 -3.92 5.62 -13.95
C MET A 346 -4.11 4.13 -13.63
N GLY A 347 -3.51 3.23 -14.42
CA GLY A 347 -3.47 1.79 -14.14
C GLY A 347 -2.86 1.48 -12.77
N LEU A 348 -1.62 1.95 -12.55
CA LEU A 348 -0.90 1.83 -11.28
C LEU A 348 -1.70 2.40 -10.10
N LYS A 349 -2.38 3.53 -10.29
CA LYS A 349 -3.24 4.12 -9.26
C LYS A 349 -4.44 3.23 -8.90
N THR A 350 -5.11 2.62 -9.88
CA THR A 350 -6.18 1.64 -9.59
C THR A 350 -5.65 0.36 -8.95
N GLN A 351 -4.43 -0.08 -9.27
CA GLN A 351 -3.77 -1.18 -8.57
C GLN A 351 -3.46 -0.79 -7.10
N GLN A 352 -2.98 0.42 -6.85
CA GLN A 352 -2.74 0.93 -5.48
C GLN A 352 -4.03 0.99 -4.65
N GLU A 353 -5.14 1.46 -5.24
CA GLU A 353 -6.46 1.49 -4.59
C GLU A 353 -6.98 0.06 -4.30
N ARG A 354 -6.77 -0.90 -5.21
CA ARG A 354 -7.07 -2.33 -4.97
C ARG A 354 -6.21 -2.91 -3.84
N LEU A 355 -4.90 -2.66 -3.84
CA LEU A 355 -3.99 -3.13 -2.79
C LEU A 355 -4.36 -2.57 -1.42
N HIS A 356 -4.71 -1.28 -1.31
CA HIS A 356 -5.17 -0.68 -0.06
C HIS A 356 -6.52 -1.27 0.41
N SER A 357 -7.41 -1.63 -0.52
CA SER A 357 -8.67 -2.33 -0.20
C SER A 357 -8.40 -3.76 0.32
N LEU A 358 -7.50 -4.49 -0.33
CA LEU A 358 -7.08 -5.84 0.08
C LEU A 358 -6.33 -5.83 1.42
N GLN A 359 -5.43 -4.89 1.66
CA GLN A 359 -4.74 -4.73 2.94
C GLN A 359 -5.76 -4.51 4.07
N LYS A 360 -6.71 -3.60 3.88
CA LYS A 360 -7.77 -3.35 4.87
C LYS A 360 -8.62 -4.60 5.12
N SER A 361 -8.98 -5.34 4.07
CA SER A 361 -9.70 -6.62 4.20
C SER A 361 -8.87 -7.67 4.96
N LEU A 362 -7.55 -7.72 4.73
CA LEU A 362 -6.62 -8.58 5.45
C LEU A 362 -6.46 -8.18 6.93
N GLU A 363 -6.46 -6.88 7.25
CA GLU A 363 -6.44 -6.36 8.62
C GLU A 363 -7.76 -6.67 9.35
N GLU A 364 -8.91 -6.48 8.70
CA GLU A 364 -10.23 -6.87 9.22
C GLU A 364 -10.31 -8.40 9.44
N LYS A 365 -9.74 -9.21 8.54
CA LYS A 365 -9.68 -10.68 8.68
C LYS A 365 -8.65 -11.16 9.70
N ARG A 366 -7.50 -10.50 9.84
CA ARG A 366 -6.54 -10.74 10.92
C ARG A 366 -7.20 -10.49 12.26
N ALA A 367 -7.89 -9.36 12.44
CA ALA A 367 -8.63 -9.07 13.65
C ALA A 367 -9.76 -10.09 13.91
N GLU A 368 -10.44 -10.60 12.87
CA GLU A 368 -11.42 -11.67 13.02
C GLU A 368 -10.78 -13.00 13.47
N VAL A 369 -9.60 -13.36 12.95
CA VAL A 369 -8.85 -14.57 13.35
C VAL A 369 -8.29 -14.42 14.76
N GLU A 370 -7.65 -13.30 15.09
CA GLU A 370 -7.14 -12.99 16.44
C GLU A 370 -8.26 -12.91 17.51
N LEU A 371 -9.54 -12.76 17.10
CA LEU A 371 -10.72 -12.85 17.95
C LEU A 371 -11.41 -14.22 17.96
N ARG A 372 -11.06 -15.11 17.02
CA ARG A 372 -11.60 -16.48 16.88
C ARG A 372 -10.66 -17.51 17.49
N GLU A 373 -9.35 -17.27 17.41
CA GLU A 373 -8.28 -18.02 18.05
C GLU A 373 -7.96 -17.41 19.42
N GLY A 374 -8.60 -17.93 20.49
CA GLY A 374 -8.34 -17.49 21.87
C GLY A 374 -6.91 -17.72 22.40
N VAL A 375 -6.01 -18.21 21.54
CA VAL A 375 -4.62 -18.61 21.81
C VAL A 375 -3.77 -17.46 22.38
N ASN A 376 -4.09 -16.20 22.04
CA ASN A 376 -3.36 -15.04 22.55
C ASN A 376 -3.97 -14.37 23.79
N VAL A 377 -5.12 -14.82 24.31
CA VAL A 377 -5.74 -14.21 25.51
C VAL A 377 -4.79 -14.26 26.70
N VAL A 378 -4.16 -15.41 26.96
CA VAL A 378 -3.21 -15.59 28.07
C VAL A 378 -1.91 -14.81 27.85
N LEU A 379 -1.34 -14.82 26.64
CA LEU A 379 -0.07 -14.14 26.36
C LEU A 379 -0.22 -12.60 26.35
N VAL A 380 -1.35 -12.09 25.88
CA VAL A 380 -1.69 -10.66 25.96
C VAL A 380 -2.03 -10.26 27.39
N GLN A 381 -2.74 -11.10 28.16
CA GLN A 381 -2.95 -10.88 29.60
C GLN A 381 -1.62 -10.78 30.35
N GLN A 382 -0.70 -11.71 30.13
CA GLN A 382 0.61 -11.70 30.78
C GLN A 382 1.40 -10.43 30.43
N LYS A 383 1.54 -10.09 29.15
CA LYS A 383 2.28 -8.88 28.74
C LYS A 383 1.62 -7.58 29.22
N LEU A 384 0.29 -7.51 29.23
CA LEU A 384 -0.45 -6.35 29.74
C LEU A 384 -0.29 -6.23 31.26
N LEU A 385 -0.33 -7.35 31.98
CA LEU A 385 -0.08 -7.44 33.41
C LEU A 385 1.34 -6.99 33.77
N ASP A 386 2.37 -7.54 33.10
CA ASP A 386 3.77 -7.15 33.30
C ASP A 386 3.95 -5.64 33.09
N THR A 387 3.30 -5.08 32.06
CA THR A 387 3.29 -3.63 31.77
C THR A 387 2.56 -2.80 32.85
N ILE A 388 1.46 -3.31 33.40
CA ILE A 388 0.72 -2.66 34.50
C ILE A 388 1.51 -2.73 35.82
N GLN A 389 2.16 -3.86 36.12
CA GLN A 389 2.99 -4.04 37.33
C GLN A 389 4.26 -3.17 37.30
N MET A 390 4.83 -2.92 36.11
CA MET A 390 5.96 -1.99 35.94
C MET A 390 5.56 -0.50 35.92
N SER A 391 4.28 -0.17 36.17
CA SER A 391 3.81 1.21 36.30
C SER A 391 4.14 1.83 37.67
N LEU A 392 4.47 3.12 37.68
CA LEU A 392 4.52 3.95 38.90
C LEU A 392 3.13 4.19 39.53
N ASP A 393 2.06 3.81 38.84
CA ASP A 393 0.69 3.85 39.33
C ASP A 393 -0.18 2.75 38.66
N PRO A 394 -0.06 1.48 39.08
CA PRO A 394 -0.79 0.36 38.47
C PRO A 394 -2.31 0.53 38.58
N ALA A 395 -2.78 0.93 39.76
CA ALA A 395 -4.20 1.16 40.03
C ALA A 395 -4.79 2.26 39.13
N LYS A 396 -4.06 3.37 38.91
CA LYS A 396 -4.53 4.44 38.01
C LYS A 396 -4.55 3.99 36.54
N LEU A 397 -3.51 3.31 36.04
CA LEU A 397 -3.51 2.83 34.64
C LEU A 397 -4.63 1.81 34.40
N PHE A 398 -4.84 0.90 35.34
CA PHE A 398 -5.92 -0.08 35.22
C PHE A 398 -7.30 0.58 35.22
N LEU A 399 -7.54 1.58 36.09
CA LEU A 399 -8.80 2.32 36.10
C LEU A 399 -9.06 3.04 34.77
N LEU A 400 -8.02 3.65 34.16
CA LEU A 400 -8.14 4.30 32.85
C LEU A 400 -8.49 3.29 31.75
N ALA A 401 -7.87 2.10 31.76
CA ALA A 401 -8.21 1.03 30.81
C ALA A 401 -9.66 0.55 30.97
N LEU A 402 -10.17 0.43 32.20
CA LEU A 402 -11.59 0.09 32.43
C LEU A 402 -12.54 1.19 31.92
N GLN A 403 -12.21 2.47 32.14
CA GLN A 403 -13.00 3.60 31.65
C GLN A 403 -13.01 3.69 30.11
N GLU A 404 -11.87 3.48 29.46
CA GLU A 404 -11.76 3.44 28.00
C GLU A 404 -12.60 2.30 27.42
N VAL A 405 -12.52 1.10 28.00
CA VAL A 405 -13.30 -0.07 27.56
C VAL A 405 -14.81 0.13 27.77
N ASP A 406 -15.27 0.79 28.84
CA ASP A 406 -16.69 1.15 28.99
C ASP A 406 -17.14 2.19 27.95
N SER A 407 -16.29 3.17 27.62
CA SER A 407 -16.56 4.15 26.58
C SER A 407 -16.68 3.52 25.17
N LEU A 408 -15.91 2.46 24.92
CA LEU A 408 -15.99 1.66 23.70
C LEU A 408 -17.25 0.78 23.67
N CYS A 409 -17.73 0.29 24.82
CA CYS A 409 -19.02 -0.38 24.92
C CYS A 409 -20.21 0.52 24.57
N ALA A 410 -20.17 1.80 24.94
CA ALA A 410 -21.22 2.76 24.62
C ALA A 410 -21.33 3.05 23.11
N ARG A 411 -20.23 2.90 22.36
CA ARG A 411 -20.20 3.03 20.89
C ARG A 411 -20.63 1.71 20.25
N LYS A 412 -21.81 1.70 19.62
CA LYS A 412 -22.62 0.52 19.20
C LYS A 412 -22.00 -0.51 18.20
N LYS A 413 -20.67 -0.70 18.12
CA LYS A 413 -20.02 -1.64 17.18
C LYS A 413 -19.05 -2.69 17.78
N VAL A 414 -18.65 -2.61 19.06
CA VAL A 414 -17.75 -3.61 19.67
C VAL A 414 -18.42 -4.32 20.85
N ARG A 415 -19.15 -5.42 20.58
CA ARG A 415 -20.04 -6.07 21.57
C ARG A 415 -19.54 -7.40 22.17
N ARG A 416 -18.34 -7.91 21.81
CA ARG A 416 -17.86 -9.24 22.26
C ARG A 416 -16.57 -9.29 23.08
N VAL A 417 -15.69 -8.30 22.98
CA VAL A 417 -14.30 -8.40 23.52
C VAL A 417 -14.13 -7.79 24.91
N SER A 418 -14.88 -6.73 25.19
CA SER A 418 -14.67 -5.82 26.32
C SER A 418 -14.85 -6.48 27.69
N LYS A 419 -16.08 -6.89 28.02
CA LYS A 419 -16.44 -7.19 29.41
C LYS A 419 -15.75 -8.47 29.93
N ARG A 420 -15.66 -9.56 29.15
CA ARG A 420 -14.96 -10.83 29.56
C ARG A 420 -13.50 -10.57 29.94
N SER A 421 -12.81 -9.73 29.17
CA SER A 421 -11.42 -9.32 29.43
C SER A 421 -11.28 -8.51 30.73
N CYS A 422 -12.18 -7.56 30.99
CA CYS A 422 -12.16 -6.76 32.23
C CYS A 422 -12.32 -7.61 33.49
N LEU A 423 -13.19 -8.61 33.51
CA LEU A 423 -13.37 -9.48 34.69
C LEU A 423 -12.14 -10.32 35.01
N LEU A 424 -11.46 -10.83 33.98
CA LEU A 424 -10.23 -11.63 34.17
C LEU A 424 -9.09 -10.76 34.73
N LEU A 425 -8.95 -9.51 34.25
CA LEU A 425 -8.01 -8.54 34.81
C LEU A 425 -8.41 -8.10 36.24
N LEU A 426 -9.70 -7.90 36.50
CA LEU A 426 -10.23 -7.59 37.84
C LEU A 426 -9.97 -8.74 38.83
N ARG A 427 -10.06 -10.01 38.40
CA ARG A 427 -9.72 -11.15 39.26
C ARG A 427 -8.23 -11.13 39.61
N TYR A 428 -7.37 -11.09 38.61
CA TYR A 428 -5.91 -11.14 38.80
C TYR A 428 -5.39 -9.95 39.64
N LEU A 429 -5.90 -8.73 39.44
CA LEU A 429 -5.46 -7.56 40.21
C LEU A 429 -6.02 -7.53 41.65
N GLY A 430 -7.09 -8.30 41.94
CA GLY A 430 -7.55 -8.53 43.31
C GLY A 430 -6.58 -9.42 44.12
N GLU A 431 -5.84 -10.28 43.45
CA GLU A 431 -4.79 -11.13 44.05
C GLU A 431 -3.47 -10.33 44.26
N ALA A 432 -3.31 -9.19 43.59
CA ALA A 432 -2.05 -8.43 43.54
C ALA A 432 -1.86 -7.34 44.61
N SER A 433 -2.84 -7.09 45.49
CA SER A 433 -2.74 -6.20 46.67
C SER A 433 -2.15 -4.80 46.38
N LEU A 434 -2.77 -4.04 45.47
CA LEU A 434 -2.28 -2.73 45.00
C LEU A 434 -2.36 -1.61 46.04
N GLU A 435 -1.40 -0.68 46.05
CA GLU A 435 -1.47 0.56 46.84
C GLU A 435 -2.40 1.59 46.15
N ILE A 436 -3.51 1.95 46.79
CA ILE A 436 -4.57 2.76 46.17
C ILE A 436 -4.57 4.20 46.70
N LYS A 437 -4.02 5.11 45.89
CA LYS A 437 -4.01 6.55 46.19
C LYS A 437 -5.45 7.11 46.21
N PRO A 438 -5.83 8.01 47.15
CA PRO A 438 -7.22 8.47 47.32
C PRO A 438 -7.91 8.97 46.05
N LYS A 439 -7.21 9.73 45.21
CA LYS A 439 -7.74 10.24 43.92
C LYS A 439 -8.11 9.13 42.92
N VAL A 440 -7.48 7.96 43.01
CA VAL A 440 -7.84 6.78 42.21
C VAL A 440 -9.08 6.12 42.79
N LYS A 441 -9.19 6.05 44.12
CA LYS A 441 -10.36 5.52 44.84
C LYS A 441 -11.63 6.33 44.58
N GLU A 442 -11.53 7.66 44.53
CA GLU A 442 -12.60 8.59 44.10
C GLU A 442 -13.08 8.29 42.67
N ALA A 443 -12.15 8.19 41.71
CA ALA A 443 -12.48 7.91 40.31
C ALA A 443 -13.02 6.48 40.09
N ALA A 444 -12.58 5.51 40.89
CA ALA A 444 -13.12 4.15 40.91
C ALA A 444 -14.54 4.11 41.49
N MET A 445 -14.83 4.91 42.51
CA MET A 445 -16.18 5.07 43.08
C MET A 445 -17.17 5.66 42.08
N ALA A 446 -16.73 6.62 41.26
CA ALA A 446 -17.53 7.14 40.15
C ALA A 446 -17.83 6.07 39.10
N LEU A 447 -16.82 5.28 38.67
CA LEU A 447 -17.01 4.18 37.73
C LEU A 447 -17.92 3.07 38.29
N ALA A 448 -17.75 2.70 39.56
CA ALA A 448 -18.61 1.73 40.24
C ALA A 448 -20.06 2.21 40.29
N SER A 449 -20.30 3.49 40.58
CA SER A 449 -21.63 4.09 40.58
C SER A 449 -22.27 4.08 39.18
N GLN A 450 -21.49 4.37 38.13
CA GLN A 450 -21.90 4.25 36.73
C GLN A 450 -22.26 2.80 36.35
N TRP A 451 -21.42 1.83 36.71
CA TRP A 451 -21.69 0.41 36.45
C TRP A 451 -22.93 -0.09 37.21
N LYS A 452 -23.13 0.29 38.47
CA LYS A 452 -24.34 -0.01 39.25
C LYS A 452 -25.59 0.50 38.54
N ALA A 453 -25.57 1.73 38.02
CA ALA A 453 -26.68 2.31 37.26
C ALA A 453 -26.92 1.63 35.89
N GLN A 454 -25.95 0.90 35.35
CA GLN A 454 -26.09 0.08 34.14
C GLN A 454 -26.61 -1.35 34.40
N LEU A 455 -26.73 -1.79 35.67
CA LEU A 455 -27.21 -3.13 36.01
C LEU A 455 -28.73 -3.25 35.79
N SER A 456 -29.12 -3.88 34.69
CA SER A 456 -30.51 -4.25 34.41
C SER A 456 -30.68 -5.78 34.44
N ALA A 457 -31.61 -6.26 35.26
CA ALA A 457 -31.96 -7.70 35.35
C ALA A 457 -32.48 -8.29 34.03
N SER A 458 -32.96 -7.44 33.11
CA SER A 458 -33.38 -7.84 31.75
C SER A 458 -32.21 -7.98 30.76
N SER A 459 -30.96 -7.79 31.21
CA SER A 459 -29.77 -7.91 30.37
C SER A 459 -29.31 -9.37 30.24
N PRO A 460 -29.06 -9.91 29.03
CA PRO A 460 -28.47 -11.24 28.84
C PRO A 460 -27.00 -11.32 29.32
N HIS A 461 -26.46 -10.24 29.89
CA HIS A 461 -25.14 -10.18 30.51
C HIS A 461 -25.22 -9.68 31.97
N PHE A 462 -26.38 -9.79 32.62
CA PHE A 462 -26.61 -9.30 33.99
C PHE A 462 -25.63 -9.91 34.99
N VAL A 463 -25.57 -11.26 35.09
CA VAL A 463 -24.65 -12.00 35.98
C VAL A 463 -23.20 -11.53 35.80
N PHE A 464 -22.77 -11.36 34.54
CA PHE A 464 -21.45 -10.88 34.21
C PHE A 464 -21.20 -9.43 34.68
N GLY A 465 -22.16 -8.54 34.47
CA GLY A 465 -22.09 -7.15 34.92
C GLY A 465 -22.01 -7.05 36.45
N VAL A 466 -22.78 -7.87 37.17
CA VAL A 466 -22.74 -7.97 38.63
C VAL A 466 -21.36 -8.45 39.11
N LEU A 467 -20.82 -9.54 38.54
CA LEU A 467 -19.48 -10.04 38.89
C LEU A 467 -18.38 -8.99 38.68
N ALA A 468 -18.39 -8.29 37.55
CA ALA A 468 -17.42 -7.23 37.26
C ALA A 468 -17.55 -6.04 38.22
N PHE A 469 -18.78 -5.64 38.57
CA PHE A 469 -19.06 -4.59 39.56
C PHE A 469 -18.59 -4.99 40.98
N LEU A 470 -18.89 -6.22 41.42
CA LEU A 470 -18.47 -6.71 42.73
C LEU A 470 -16.95 -6.86 42.84
N ARG A 471 -16.27 -7.38 41.80
CA ARG A 471 -14.80 -7.39 41.77
C ARG A 471 -14.20 -5.99 41.72
N LEU A 472 -14.82 -5.02 41.03
CA LEU A 472 -14.36 -3.61 41.07
C LEU A 472 -14.43 -3.04 42.50
N ILE A 473 -15.49 -3.36 43.26
CA ILE A 473 -15.61 -2.95 44.67
C ILE A 473 -14.51 -3.55 45.53
N VAL A 474 -14.23 -4.85 45.39
CA VAL A 474 -13.15 -5.52 46.14
C VAL A 474 -11.77 -4.94 45.77
N VAL A 475 -11.44 -4.89 44.47
CA VAL A 475 -10.12 -4.45 43.96
C VAL A 475 -9.79 -3.01 44.35
N TYR A 476 -10.79 -2.14 44.43
CA TYR A 476 -10.60 -0.73 44.82
C TYR A 476 -10.99 -0.44 46.28
N GLU A 477 -11.20 -1.47 47.11
CA GLU A 477 -11.57 -1.37 48.53
C GLU A 477 -12.78 -0.43 48.78
N LEU A 478 -13.76 -0.45 47.88
CA LEU A 478 -14.91 0.48 47.91
C LEU A 478 -16.04 0.00 48.82
N THR A 479 -15.95 -1.20 49.40
CA THR A 479 -17.00 -1.84 50.22
C THR A 479 -17.64 -0.92 51.27
N PRO A 480 -16.89 -0.08 52.01
CA PRO A 480 -17.49 0.84 53.00
C PRO A 480 -18.40 1.93 52.43
N ALA A 481 -18.41 2.16 51.12
CA ALA A 481 -19.24 3.15 50.44
C ALA A 481 -20.57 2.59 49.89
N PHE A 482 -20.85 1.29 50.12
CA PHE A 482 -22.06 0.62 49.64
C PHE A 482 -22.83 -0.04 50.78
N CYS A 483 -24.17 -0.05 50.68
CA CYS A 483 -25.03 -0.74 51.63
C CYS A 483 -24.79 -2.25 51.58
N LEU A 484 -24.39 -2.88 52.70
CA LEU A 484 -24.11 -4.32 52.75
C LEU A 484 -25.28 -5.18 52.26
N ASN A 485 -26.53 -4.81 52.60
CA ASN A 485 -27.73 -5.51 52.15
C ASN A 485 -27.86 -5.51 50.61
N GLU A 486 -27.54 -4.38 49.95
CA GLU A 486 -27.61 -4.28 48.49
C GLU A 486 -26.47 -5.08 47.81
N LEU A 487 -25.31 -5.16 48.45
CA LEU A 487 -24.23 -6.04 48.02
C LEU A 487 -24.61 -7.52 48.19
N GLU A 488 -25.27 -7.86 49.29
CA GLU A 488 -25.79 -9.22 49.54
C GLU A 488 -26.87 -9.61 48.52
N ASP A 489 -27.84 -8.74 48.22
CA ASP A 489 -28.84 -8.98 47.18
C ASP A 489 -28.18 -9.19 45.79
N LEU A 490 -27.18 -8.38 45.44
CA LEU A 490 -26.43 -8.55 44.20
C LEU A 490 -25.62 -9.85 44.16
N VAL A 491 -24.95 -10.21 45.25
CA VAL A 491 -24.20 -11.47 45.37
C VAL A 491 -25.14 -12.69 45.35
N ASN A 492 -26.31 -12.59 45.97
CA ASN A 492 -27.34 -13.63 45.92
C ASN A 492 -27.95 -13.76 44.50
N SER A 493 -28.04 -12.66 43.74
CA SER A 493 -28.53 -12.67 42.35
C SER A 493 -27.61 -13.44 41.37
N ILE A 494 -26.38 -13.77 41.79
CA ILE A 494 -25.41 -14.57 41.03
C ILE A 494 -25.14 -15.96 41.65
N ALA A 495 -25.95 -16.42 42.61
CA ALA A 495 -25.68 -17.61 43.43
C ALA A 495 -25.37 -18.94 42.70
N HIS A 496 -25.69 -19.05 41.40
CA HIS A 496 -25.31 -20.21 40.58
C HIS A 496 -23.88 -20.13 40.03
N HIS A 497 -23.15 -19.02 40.21
CA HIS A 497 -21.79 -18.83 39.71
C HIS A 497 -20.74 -19.23 40.77
N GLY A 498 -19.70 -19.98 40.34
CA GLY A 498 -18.70 -20.54 41.26
C GLY A 498 -17.95 -19.50 42.12
N GLU A 499 -17.72 -18.29 41.58
CA GLU A 499 -17.02 -17.21 42.30
C GLU A 499 -17.86 -16.55 43.43
N THR A 500 -19.13 -16.93 43.62
CA THR A 500 -20.04 -16.26 44.58
C THR A 500 -19.55 -16.33 46.03
N ASN A 501 -19.11 -17.50 46.50
CA ASN A 501 -18.66 -17.67 47.89
C ASN A 501 -17.29 -17.01 48.15
N GLU A 502 -16.45 -16.85 47.12
CA GLU A 502 -15.23 -16.04 47.17
C GLU A 502 -15.61 -14.55 47.39
N LEU A 503 -16.55 -14.04 46.60
CA LEU A 503 -17.01 -12.66 46.69
C LEU A 503 -17.74 -12.35 48.02
N ARG A 504 -18.57 -13.26 48.55
CA ARG A 504 -19.15 -13.11 49.91
C ARG A 504 -18.05 -12.86 50.95
N LYS A 505 -16.98 -13.68 50.94
CA LYS A 505 -15.86 -13.57 51.87
C LYS A 505 -15.08 -12.27 51.69
N LEU A 506 -14.77 -11.87 50.45
CA LEU A 506 -14.00 -10.66 50.14
C LEU A 506 -14.78 -9.35 50.42
N LEU A 507 -16.12 -9.40 50.39
CA LEU A 507 -17.01 -8.28 50.73
C LEU A 507 -17.39 -8.25 52.23
N GLY A 508 -16.93 -9.22 53.04
CA GLY A 508 -17.22 -9.29 54.47
C GLY A 508 -18.65 -9.75 54.81
N LEU A 509 -19.35 -10.40 53.86
CA LEU A 509 -20.70 -10.93 54.07
C LEU A 509 -20.65 -12.26 54.87
N SER A 510 -21.62 -12.46 55.76
CA SER A 510 -21.60 -13.57 56.72
C SER A 510 -22.01 -14.91 56.08
N GLY A 511 -21.18 -15.93 56.24
CA GLY A 511 -21.46 -17.32 55.86
C GLY A 511 -21.43 -17.62 54.34
N PRO A 512 -21.05 -18.85 53.94
CA PRO A 512 -21.22 -19.31 52.56
C PRO A 512 -22.69 -19.66 52.28
N LEU A 513 -23.10 -19.55 51.02
CA LEU A 513 -24.41 -20.05 50.58
C LEU A 513 -24.42 -21.59 50.54
N PRO A 514 -25.56 -22.26 50.85
CA PRO A 514 -25.67 -23.71 50.79
C PRO A 514 -25.53 -24.24 49.35
N PRO A 515 -25.05 -25.48 49.15
CA PRO A 515 -25.02 -26.14 47.83
C PRO A 515 -26.39 -26.18 47.15
N ASN A 516 -26.40 -26.14 45.82
CA ASN A 516 -27.55 -25.70 45.01
C ASN A 516 -28.76 -26.68 44.92
N ASP A 517 -28.72 -27.83 45.59
CA ASP A 517 -29.66 -28.94 45.36
C ASP A 517 -31.09 -28.71 45.90
N GLN A 518 -31.35 -27.60 46.61
CA GLN A 518 -32.64 -27.37 47.29
C GLN A 518 -33.47 -26.18 46.74
N LEU A 519 -33.03 -25.48 45.70
CA LEU A 519 -33.74 -24.33 45.11
C LEU A 519 -34.23 -24.53 43.67
N LEU A 520 -34.55 -25.77 43.30
CA LEU A 520 -35.21 -26.16 42.04
C LEU A 520 -36.67 -25.64 41.89
N GLY A 521 -37.04 -24.60 42.63
CA GLY A 521 -38.43 -24.24 42.98
C GLY A 521 -38.90 -22.83 42.60
N ARG A 522 -38.18 -22.08 41.74
CA ARG A 522 -38.66 -20.87 41.02
C ARG A 522 -37.61 -20.36 40.00
N VAL A 523 -37.70 -20.81 38.76
CA VAL A 523 -36.94 -20.21 37.62
C VAL A 523 -37.93 -19.61 36.62
N PRO A 524 -37.87 -18.30 36.30
CA PRO A 524 -38.60 -17.73 35.18
C PRO A 524 -38.01 -18.25 33.86
N GLN A 525 -38.74 -19.08 33.12
CA GLN A 525 -38.30 -19.57 31.81
C GLN A 525 -38.30 -18.43 30.78
N ILE A 526 -37.14 -17.81 30.54
CA ILE A 526 -36.96 -16.89 29.41
C ILE A 526 -36.83 -17.72 28.12
N ARG A 527 -37.93 -17.89 27.41
CA ARG A 527 -37.98 -18.59 26.12
C ARG A 527 -37.62 -17.61 24.99
N TYR A 528 -36.50 -17.83 24.31
CA TYR A 528 -36.20 -17.20 23.03
C TYR A 528 -36.65 -18.09 21.87
N PHE A 529 -37.08 -17.48 20.77
CA PHE A 529 -37.64 -18.15 19.61
C PHE A 529 -36.78 -17.83 18.37
N GLU A 530 -35.97 -18.79 17.94
CA GLU A 530 -35.33 -18.82 16.63
C GLU A 530 -35.49 -20.23 16.02
N GLY A 531 -35.99 -20.32 14.79
CA GLY A 531 -35.82 -21.52 13.94
C GLY A 531 -36.34 -22.87 14.44
N SER A 532 -37.61 -22.98 14.86
CA SER A 532 -38.39 -24.24 14.97
C SER A 532 -37.86 -25.39 15.86
N LEU A 533 -36.73 -25.26 16.56
CA LEU A 533 -36.18 -26.28 17.45
C LEU A 533 -35.82 -25.66 18.81
N MET A 534 -36.47 -26.13 19.89
CA MET A 534 -36.00 -25.81 21.24
C MET A 534 -34.66 -26.49 21.51
N LYS A 535 -33.70 -25.72 22.03
CA LYS A 535 -32.51 -26.26 22.70
C LYS A 535 -32.38 -25.68 24.09
N VAL A 536 -32.16 -26.56 25.06
CA VAL A 536 -31.72 -26.21 26.41
C VAL A 536 -30.20 -26.28 26.42
N TYR A 537 -29.54 -25.26 26.95
CA TYR A 537 -28.10 -25.22 27.16
C TYR A 537 -27.84 -25.05 28.65
N SER A 538 -27.25 -26.05 29.32
CA SER A 538 -26.60 -25.84 30.62
C SER A 538 -25.26 -25.17 30.37
N LEU A 539 -24.83 -24.27 31.26
CA LEU A 539 -23.66 -23.42 31.06
C LEU A 539 -22.42 -23.94 31.83
N ASP A 540 -22.36 -25.27 31.98
CA ASP A 540 -21.50 -25.99 32.92
C ASP A 540 -20.57 -26.96 32.16
N ASN A 541 -19.67 -26.43 31.30
CA ASN A 541 -18.42 -27.10 30.86
C ASN A 541 -17.59 -26.24 29.87
N GLU A 542 -17.13 -25.05 30.28
CA GLU A 542 -16.01 -24.33 29.62
C GLU A 542 -15.12 -23.59 30.65
N LEU A 543 -14.67 -24.28 31.70
CA LEU A 543 -13.58 -23.82 32.57
C LEU A 543 -12.92 -25.00 33.32
N SER A 544 -11.98 -25.67 32.67
CA SER A 544 -10.98 -26.59 33.25
C SER A 544 -9.70 -26.51 32.42
#